data_AF-A0A954ZBU1-F1
#
_entry.id   AF-A0A954ZBU1-F1
#
_cell.length_a   1.000
_cell.length_b   1.000
_cell.length_c   1.000
_cell.angle_alpha   90.00
_cell.angle_beta   90.00
_cell.angle_gamma   90.00
#
_symmetry.space_group_name_H-M   'P 1'
#
loop_
_entity.id
_entity.type
_entity.pdbx_description
1 polymer ?
#
loop_
_entity_poly.entity_id
_entity_poly.type
_entity_poly.pdbx_seq_one_letter_code
_entity_poly.pdbx_strand_id
1 'polypeptide(L)'
;QQGESQIATMQQWLVERRYGAWFIDRYLAPMTAAIWSAPPAQLGRFPARFLLGFMRNHGLLQLRDRPQWRTIVGGSRRYVQSLADPLLRRQPVGAAAPRIELGRPVSAIRRRSDGVRLLSGGVAYDYDAVVLATHADVSLRLLADADGRERDVLASFPYQSNSAALHTDRSFLPRRRRAWASWNCRLRMDAAGGLASSVERNDSGHEQPGEANPPAGVCVTYDLGRLQGVETDRPLLLTLNAEDAIDPQQTLREFRFDHPAYGIRSRTAQEQYDWINGRGGVYYCGAYWGYGFHEDGVASGIRAAAALGADWETCIAASTKATSSTIVDGTSSTPCVDRNG
;
A
#
# COMPACT_ATOMS: atom_id res chain seq x y z
N GLN A 1 -21.16 -27.88 -4.77
CA GLN A 1 -21.95 -26.69 -4.42
C GLN A 1 -21.85 -26.44 -2.92
N GLN A 2 -21.00 -25.50 -2.50
CA GLN A 2 -21.06 -24.90 -1.17
C GLN A 2 -20.85 -23.40 -1.38
N GLY A 3 -21.79 -22.63 -0.82
CA GLY A 3 -22.19 -21.30 -1.26
C GLY A 3 -21.10 -20.24 -1.22
N GLU A 4 -21.37 -19.17 -1.97
CA GLU A 4 -20.71 -17.87 -1.88
C GLU A 4 -20.40 -17.56 -0.41
N SER A 5 -19.12 -17.66 -0.04
CA SER A 5 -18.71 -17.33 1.31
C SER A 5 -18.98 -15.86 1.52
N GLN A 6 -19.99 -15.55 2.32
CA GLN A 6 -20.19 -14.23 2.88
C GLN A 6 -18.84 -13.73 3.40
N ILE A 7 -18.43 -12.54 2.96
CA ILE A 7 -17.15 -11.95 3.37
C ILE A 7 -17.27 -11.56 4.85
N ALA A 8 -16.88 -12.47 5.74
CA ALA A 8 -16.89 -12.21 7.18
C ALA A 8 -15.82 -11.18 7.53
N THR A 9 -16.15 -10.25 8.44
CA THR A 9 -15.15 -9.38 9.05
C THR A 9 -14.27 -10.16 10.03
N MET A 10 -13.09 -9.63 10.33
CA MET A 10 -12.24 -10.18 11.40
C MET A 10 -12.96 -10.22 12.74
N GLN A 11 -13.78 -9.21 13.07
CA GLN A 11 -14.56 -9.22 14.31
C GLN A 11 -15.50 -10.43 14.38
N GLN A 12 -16.27 -10.66 13.31
CA GLN A 12 -17.20 -11.80 13.24
C GLN A 12 -16.44 -13.12 13.36
N TRP A 13 -15.36 -13.26 12.58
CA TRP A 13 -14.54 -14.48 12.55
C TRP A 13 -13.88 -14.79 13.90
N LEU A 14 -13.38 -13.77 14.60
CA LEU A 14 -12.75 -13.93 15.92
C LEU A 14 -13.76 -14.32 17.00
N VAL A 15 -14.95 -13.71 17.00
CA VAL A 15 -16.04 -14.03 17.95
C VAL A 15 -16.57 -15.44 17.72
N GLU A 16 -16.87 -15.80 16.47
CA GLU A 16 -17.36 -17.12 16.10
C GLU A 16 -16.40 -18.23 16.55
N ARG A 17 -15.09 -17.99 16.42
CA ARG A 17 -14.03 -18.94 16.79
C ARG A 17 -13.54 -18.79 18.23
N ARG A 18 -14.13 -17.87 19.01
CA ARG A 18 -13.84 -17.66 20.44
C ARG A 18 -12.36 -17.37 20.73
N TYR A 19 -11.70 -16.56 19.90
CA TYR A 19 -10.34 -16.09 20.20
C TYR A 19 -10.33 -15.13 21.39
N GLY A 20 -9.39 -15.32 22.31
CA GLY A 20 -9.28 -14.49 23.52
C GLY A 20 -8.61 -13.14 23.28
N ALA A 21 -8.99 -12.15 24.09
CA ALA A 21 -8.47 -10.77 24.03
C ALA A 21 -6.94 -10.71 24.10
N TRP A 22 -6.29 -11.59 24.88
CA TRP A 22 -4.84 -11.61 24.97
C TRP A 22 -4.15 -11.81 23.61
N PHE A 23 -4.64 -12.74 22.79
CA PHE A 23 -4.11 -13.00 21.46
C PHE A 23 -4.43 -11.85 20.50
N ILE A 24 -5.64 -11.32 20.57
CA ILE A 24 -6.08 -10.21 19.72
C ILE A 24 -5.20 -8.97 19.98
N ASP A 25 -5.07 -8.58 21.24
CA ASP A 25 -4.41 -7.34 21.65
C ASP A 25 -2.88 -7.40 21.56
N ARG A 26 -2.29 -8.58 21.82
CA ARG A 26 -0.82 -8.74 21.88
C ARG A 26 -0.21 -9.36 20.63
N TYR A 27 -1.02 -9.89 19.72
CA TYR A 27 -0.54 -10.48 18.48
C TYR A 27 -1.20 -9.87 17.25
N LEU A 28 -2.52 -10.02 17.09
CA LEU A 28 -3.19 -9.64 15.85
C LEU A 28 -3.19 -8.12 15.63
N ALA A 29 -3.58 -7.33 16.62
CA ALA A 29 -3.61 -5.88 16.51
C ALA A 29 -2.20 -5.30 16.23
N PRO A 30 -1.14 -5.67 16.97
CA PRO A 30 0.22 -5.21 16.70
C PRO A 30 0.72 -5.57 15.30
N MET A 31 0.46 -6.79 14.85
CA MET A 31 0.86 -7.23 13.51
C MET A 31 0.11 -6.45 12.42
N THR A 32 -1.19 -6.23 12.60
CA THR A 32 -2.01 -5.49 11.64
C THR A 32 -1.58 -4.03 11.57
N ALA A 33 -1.31 -3.41 12.71
CA ALA A 33 -0.80 -2.04 12.79
C ALA A 33 0.57 -1.90 12.14
N ALA A 34 1.48 -2.87 12.33
CA ALA A 34 2.79 -2.83 11.70
C ALA A 34 2.73 -2.97 10.17
N ILE A 35 1.78 -3.74 9.64
CA ILE A 35 1.71 -4.04 8.20
C ILE A 35 0.95 -2.97 7.42
N TRP A 36 -0.18 -2.50 7.95
CA TRP A 36 -1.07 -1.55 7.26
C TRP A 36 -1.08 -0.15 7.89
N SER A 37 -0.19 0.12 8.85
CA SER A 37 -0.19 1.37 9.63
C SER A 37 -1.57 1.70 10.21
N ALA A 38 -2.38 0.67 10.47
CA ALA A 38 -3.78 0.78 10.82
C ALA A 38 -3.94 0.87 12.34
N PRO A 39 -4.82 1.75 12.86
CA PRO A 39 -5.13 1.75 14.27
C PRO A 39 -5.75 0.40 14.65
N PRO A 40 -5.51 -0.10 15.88
CA PRO A 40 -6.08 -1.37 16.34
C PRO A 40 -7.58 -1.50 16.18
N ALA A 41 -8.33 -0.40 16.31
CA ALA A 41 -9.78 -0.36 16.11
C ALA A 41 -10.21 -0.78 14.69
N GLN A 42 -9.32 -0.65 13.70
CA GLN A 42 -9.62 -1.07 12.32
C GLN A 42 -9.53 -2.59 12.14
N LEU A 43 -8.80 -3.32 12.99
CA LEU A 43 -8.62 -4.78 12.89
C LEU A 43 -9.95 -5.49 12.65
N GLY A 44 -10.96 -5.16 13.45
CA GLY A 44 -12.28 -5.80 13.38
C GLY A 44 -13.02 -5.60 12.05
N ARG A 45 -12.66 -4.59 11.25
CA ARG A 45 -13.30 -4.24 9.98
C ARG A 45 -12.66 -4.92 8.75
N PHE A 46 -11.44 -5.45 8.90
CA PHE A 46 -10.77 -6.15 7.80
C PHE A 46 -11.58 -7.37 7.35
N PRO A 47 -11.66 -7.66 6.04
CA PRO A 47 -12.14 -8.95 5.58
C PRO A 47 -11.25 -10.08 6.12
N ALA A 48 -11.84 -11.07 6.80
CA ALA A 48 -11.06 -12.06 7.52
C ALA A 48 -10.14 -12.87 6.61
N ARG A 49 -10.65 -13.28 5.44
CA ARG A 49 -9.87 -14.00 4.42
C ARG A 49 -8.69 -13.18 3.89
N PHE A 50 -8.86 -11.87 3.75
CA PHE A 50 -7.81 -10.98 3.27
C PHE A 50 -6.65 -10.91 4.27
N LEU A 51 -6.95 -10.58 5.53
CA LEU A 51 -5.92 -10.43 6.56
C LEU A 51 -5.24 -11.77 6.88
N LEU A 52 -6.01 -12.84 7.09
CA LEU A 52 -5.46 -14.15 7.41
C LEU A 52 -4.70 -14.77 6.22
N GLY A 53 -5.19 -14.55 4.99
CA GLY A 53 -4.51 -14.96 3.77
C GLY A 53 -3.15 -14.27 3.63
N PHE A 54 -3.10 -12.95 3.84
CA PHE A 54 -1.84 -12.21 3.88
C PHE A 54 -0.89 -12.77 4.94
N MET A 55 -1.36 -12.93 6.19
CA MET A 55 -0.52 -13.42 7.28
C MET A 55 0.03 -14.83 6.99
N ARG A 56 -0.80 -15.71 6.41
CA ARG A 56 -0.38 -17.06 6.01
C ARG A 56 0.71 -17.00 4.93
N ASN A 57 0.50 -16.21 3.88
CA ASN A 57 1.42 -16.10 2.75
C ASN A 57 2.79 -15.53 3.16
N HIS A 58 2.83 -14.72 4.21
CA HIS A 58 4.05 -14.08 4.72
C HIS A 58 4.66 -14.80 5.94
N GLY A 59 4.18 -16.01 6.29
CA GLY A 59 4.69 -16.78 7.44
C GLY A 59 4.44 -16.12 8.79
N LEU A 60 3.53 -15.14 8.86
CA LEU A 60 3.21 -14.37 10.06
C LEU A 60 2.28 -15.12 11.02
N LEU A 61 1.95 -16.37 10.72
CA LEU A 61 1.26 -17.29 11.65
C LEU A 61 2.18 -18.41 12.15
N GLN A 62 3.46 -18.41 11.73
CA GLN A 62 4.42 -19.46 12.02
C GLN A 62 5.44 -19.01 13.08
N LEU A 63 5.97 -19.95 13.87
CA LEU A 63 7.01 -19.67 14.86
C LEU A 63 8.44 -19.89 14.32
N ARG A 64 8.58 -20.71 13.28
CA ARG A 64 9.85 -21.08 12.63
C ARG A 64 9.68 -20.98 11.11
N ASP A 65 10.79 -21.07 10.39
CA ASP A 65 10.84 -21.17 8.92
C ASP A 65 10.11 -20.05 8.18
N ARG A 66 10.17 -18.84 8.75
CA ARG A 66 9.54 -17.65 8.18
C ARG A 66 10.26 -17.22 6.90
N PRO A 67 9.53 -16.72 5.89
CA PRO A 67 10.14 -16.13 4.71
C PRO A 67 11.15 -15.03 5.06
N GLN A 68 12.27 -15.01 4.35
CA GLN A 68 13.26 -13.95 4.50
C GLN A 68 12.81 -12.69 3.74
N TRP A 69 12.58 -11.62 4.47
CA TRP A 69 12.30 -10.31 3.90
C TRP A 69 13.59 -9.71 3.30
N ARG A 70 13.48 -9.13 2.11
CA ARG A 70 14.60 -8.51 1.40
C ARG A 70 14.37 -7.02 1.24
N THR A 71 15.46 -6.28 1.19
CA THR A 71 15.48 -4.84 0.90
C THR A 71 16.37 -4.60 -0.32
N ILE A 72 16.12 -3.49 -1.01
CA ILE A 72 16.96 -3.04 -2.12
C ILE A 72 18.11 -2.23 -1.53
N VAL A 73 19.34 -2.66 -1.81
CA VAL A 73 20.55 -1.92 -1.42
C VAL A 73 20.52 -0.54 -2.09
N GLY A 74 20.64 0.52 -1.30
CA GLY A 74 20.49 1.90 -1.75
C GLY A 74 19.04 2.40 -1.81
N GLY A 75 18.07 1.59 -1.35
CA GLY A 75 16.68 1.99 -1.17
C GLY A 75 15.82 1.96 -2.44
N SER A 76 14.55 2.30 -2.28
CA SER A 76 13.53 2.26 -3.34
C SER A 76 13.84 3.17 -4.53
N ARG A 77 14.57 4.27 -4.32
CA ARG A 77 15.00 5.18 -5.38
C ARG A 77 15.72 4.46 -6.53
N ARG A 78 16.44 3.38 -6.23
CA ARG A 78 17.20 2.60 -7.22
C ARG A 78 16.31 1.96 -8.28
N TYR A 79 15.21 1.30 -7.88
CA TYR A 79 14.31 0.70 -8.86
C TYR A 79 13.50 1.76 -9.59
N VAL A 80 13.13 2.87 -8.93
CA VAL A 80 12.44 4.00 -9.58
C VAL A 80 13.31 4.58 -10.70
N GLN A 81 14.61 4.81 -10.43
CA GLN A 81 15.56 5.24 -11.46
C GLN A 81 15.70 4.20 -12.58
N SER A 82 15.79 2.92 -12.23
CA SER A 82 15.90 1.84 -13.22
C SER A 82 14.68 1.74 -14.15
N LEU A 83 13.50 2.17 -13.69
CA LEU A 83 12.28 2.26 -14.50
C LEU A 83 12.21 3.57 -15.32
N ALA A 84 12.62 4.69 -14.73
CA ALA A 84 12.53 6.01 -15.36
C ALA A 84 13.60 6.23 -16.45
N ASP A 85 14.83 5.79 -16.21
CA ASP A 85 15.96 6.07 -17.08
C ASP A 85 15.81 5.47 -18.49
N PRO A 86 15.37 4.20 -18.67
CA PRO A 86 15.12 3.65 -20.00
C PRO A 86 14.01 4.38 -20.73
N LEU A 87 12.94 4.79 -20.02
CA LEU A 87 11.85 5.56 -20.60
C LEU A 87 12.40 6.86 -21.22
N LEU A 88 13.16 7.63 -20.46
CA LEU A 88 13.71 8.92 -20.92
C LEU A 88 14.75 8.79 -22.04
N ARG A 89 15.41 7.64 -22.19
CA ARG A 89 16.35 7.38 -23.28
C ARG A 89 15.68 6.95 -24.59
N ARG A 90 14.42 6.52 -24.56
CA ARG A 90 13.72 6.07 -25.77
C ARG A 90 13.50 7.25 -26.72
N GLN A 91 13.87 7.06 -27.99
CA GLN A 91 13.55 7.98 -29.08
C GLN A 91 12.66 7.27 -30.09
N PRO A 92 11.32 7.30 -29.89
CA PRO A 92 10.41 6.65 -30.80
C PRO A 92 10.40 7.36 -32.15
N VAL A 93 10.40 6.59 -33.25
CA VAL A 93 10.27 7.12 -34.60
C VAL A 93 8.80 7.48 -34.84
N GLY A 94 8.53 8.73 -35.22
CA GLY A 94 7.17 9.18 -35.53
C GLY A 94 6.27 9.46 -34.33
N ALA A 95 6.79 9.47 -33.10
CA ALA A 95 6.06 9.87 -31.89
C ALA A 95 6.89 10.83 -31.04
N ALA A 96 6.22 11.55 -30.13
CA ALA A 96 6.92 12.41 -29.18
C ALA A 96 7.77 11.57 -28.21
N ALA A 97 8.96 12.07 -27.87
CA ALA A 97 9.77 11.47 -26.83
C ALA A 97 9.02 11.49 -25.50
N PRO A 98 9.06 10.40 -24.71
CA PRO A 98 8.42 10.34 -23.41
C PRO A 98 9.06 11.34 -22.44
N ARG A 99 8.25 11.87 -21.53
CA ARG A 99 8.67 12.91 -20.58
C ARG A 99 8.24 12.54 -19.17
N ILE A 100 9.03 12.97 -18.20
CA ILE A 100 8.66 12.94 -16.78
C ILE A 100 8.65 14.40 -16.30
N GLU A 101 7.49 14.89 -15.90
CA GLU A 101 7.29 16.28 -15.49
C GLU A 101 7.00 16.33 -13.99
N LEU A 102 7.95 16.85 -13.22
CA LEU A 102 7.82 17.04 -11.77
C LEU A 102 7.22 18.41 -11.46
N GLY A 103 6.56 18.55 -10.31
CA GLY A 103 5.96 19.82 -9.88
C GLY A 103 4.79 20.27 -10.75
N ARG A 104 4.18 19.34 -11.50
CA ARG A 104 3.10 19.61 -12.45
C ARG A 104 1.83 18.86 -12.06
N PRO A 105 1.10 19.32 -11.03
CA PRO A 105 -0.10 18.64 -10.56
C PRO A 105 -1.23 18.77 -11.59
N VAL A 106 -1.82 17.62 -11.92
CA VAL A 106 -3.07 17.55 -12.68
C VAL A 106 -4.21 18.03 -11.76
N SER A 107 -5.07 18.92 -12.25
CA SER A 107 -6.21 19.43 -11.50
C SER A 107 -7.55 18.86 -11.97
N ALA A 108 -7.67 18.45 -13.23
CA ALA A 108 -8.87 17.83 -13.76
C ALA A 108 -8.58 16.98 -15.01
N ILE A 109 -9.43 15.99 -15.24
CA ILE A 109 -9.46 15.08 -16.38
C ILE A 109 -10.92 15.00 -16.83
N ARG A 110 -11.16 15.10 -18.14
CA ARG A 110 -12.50 14.99 -18.72
C ARG A 110 -12.45 14.23 -20.04
N ARG A 111 -13.37 13.29 -20.23
CA ARG A 111 -13.48 12.55 -21.49
C ARG A 111 -14.10 13.44 -22.58
N ARG A 112 -13.73 13.14 -23.82
CA ARG A 112 -14.24 13.77 -25.04
C ARG A 112 -14.63 12.68 -26.03
N SER A 113 -15.30 13.06 -27.12
CA SER A 113 -15.65 12.13 -28.19
C SER A 113 -14.43 11.56 -28.92
N ASP A 114 -13.31 12.28 -28.88
CA ASP A 114 -12.08 12.03 -29.64
C ASP A 114 -10.86 11.76 -28.74
N GLY A 115 -11.06 11.55 -27.43
CA GLY A 115 -9.97 11.28 -26.48
C GLY A 115 -10.26 11.80 -25.08
N VAL A 116 -9.22 12.25 -24.39
CA VAL A 116 -9.27 12.73 -23.01
C VAL A 116 -8.52 14.05 -22.89
N ARG A 117 -9.14 15.01 -22.21
CA ARG A 117 -8.53 16.31 -21.88
C ARG A 117 -8.09 16.34 -20.43
N LEU A 118 -6.84 16.73 -20.21
CA LEU A 118 -6.21 16.92 -18.92
C LEU A 118 -5.93 18.41 -18.68
N LEU A 119 -6.19 18.91 -17.47
CA LEU A 119 -5.81 20.26 -17.04
C LEU A 119 -4.68 20.20 -16.02
N SER A 120 -3.64 21.01 -16.24
CA SER A 120 -2.53 21.18 -15.31
C SER A 120 -2.01 22.62 -15.37
N GLY A 121 -1.93 23.29 -14.22
CA GLY A 121 -1.45 24.67 -14.15
C GLY A 121 -2.26 25.67 -15.00
N GLY A 122 -3.55 25.41 -15.21
CA GLY A 122 -4.44 26.22 -16.06
C GLY A 122 -4.31 25.93 -17.57
N VAL A 123 -3.41 25.04 -17.98
CA VAL A 123 -3.22 24.65 -19.38
C VAL A 123 -3.90 23.31 -19.66
N ALA A 124 -4.56 23.20 -20.82
CA ALA A 124 -5.20 21.98 -21.28
C ALA A 124 -4.28 21.18 -22.20
N TYR A 125 -4.29 19.85 -22.02
CA TYR A 125 -3.58 18.86 -22.82
C TYR A 125 -4.58 17.82 -23.32
N ASP A 126 -4.52 17.49 -24.60
CA ASP A 126 -5.36 16.45 -25.20
C ASP A 126 -4.51 15.20 -25.44
N TYR A 127 -5.07 14.04 -25.09
CA TYR A 127 -4.45 12.71 -25.24
C TYR A 127 -5.50 11.71 -25.73
N ASP A 128 -5.07 10.64 -26.41
CA ASP A 128 -5.98 9.56 -26.82
C ASP A 128 -6.48 8.76 -25.61
N ALA A 129 -5.60 8.56 -24.62
CA ALA A 129 -5.89 7.84 -23.39
C ALA A 129 -5.06 8.37 -22.21
N VAL A 130 -5.54 8.12 -21.00
CA VAL A 130 -4.84 8.44 -19.75
C VAL A 130 -4.87 7.24 -18.80
N VAL A 131 -3.76 7.02 -18.09
CA VAL A 131 -3.66 6.04 -17.00
C VAL A 131 -3.55 6.79 -15.68
N LEU A 132 -4.51 6.59 -14.78
CA LEU A 132 -4.51 7.17 -13.45
C LEU A 132 -3.77 6.23 -12.49
N ALA A 133 -2.53 6.58 -12.19
CA ALA A 133 -1.65 5.90 -11.23
C ALA A 133 -1.61 6.62 -9.87
N THR A 134 -2.71 7.24 -9.47
CA THR A 134 -2.87 7.95 -8.18
C THR A 134 -3.75 7.13 -7.23
N HIS A 135 -3.92 7.59 -6.00
CA HIS A 135 -4.93 7.01 -5.10
C HIS A 135 -6.34 7.07 -5.72
N ALA A 136 -7.22 6.15 -5.34
CA ALA A 136 -8.57 6.06 -5.91
C ALA A 136 -9.41 7.32 -5.64
N ASP A 137 -9.28 7.90 -4.45
CA ASP A 137 -9.96 9.15 -4.07
C ASP A 137 -9.42 10.35 -4.86
N VAL A 138 -8.10 10.41 -5.10
CA VAL A 138 -7.45 11.39 -5.98
C VAL A 138 -7.96 11.20 -7.40
N SER A 139 -7.96 9.97 -7.91
CA SER A 139 -8.46 9.64 -9.25
C SER A 139 -9.90 10.10 -9.44
N LEU A 140 -10.77 9.83 -8.46
CA LEU A 140 -12.16 10.26 -8.47
C LEU A 140 -12.29 11.79 -8.46
N ARG A 141 -11.49 12.50 -7.67
CA ARG A 141 -11.47 13.98 -7.66
C ARG A 141 -10.99 14.58 -8.98
N LEU A 142 -10.04 13.93 -9.65
CA LEU A 142 -9.52 14.40 -10.93
C LEU A 142 -10.56 14.24 -12.05
N LEU A 143 -11.43 13.23 -12.00
CA LEU A 143 -12.43 12.98 -13.05
C LEU A 143 -13.63 13.93 -12.93
N ALA A 144 -13.66 14.94 -13.80
CA ALA A 144 -14.72 15.95 -13.83
C ALA A 144 -16.08 15.40 -14.28
N ASP A 145 -16.07 14.29 -15.02
CA ASP A 145 -17.23 13.62 -15.61
C ASP A 145 -17.40 12.18 -15.12
N ALA A 146 -16.90 11.87 -13.91
CA ALA A 146 -17.03 10.53 -13.32
C ALA A 146 -18.49 10.07 -13.30
N ASP A 147 -18.76 8.89 -13.87
CA ASP A 147 -20.10 8.30 -13.89
C ASP A 147 -20.48 7.69 -12.52
N GLY A 148 -21.72 7.22 -12.38
CA GLY A 148 -22.19 6.65 -11.11
C GLY A 148 -21.37 5.43 -10.67
N ARG A 149 -20.96 4.58 -11.62
CA ARG A 149 -20.21 3.37 -11.31
C ARG A 149 -18.77 3.70 -10.90
N GLU A 150 -18.15 4.65 -11.56
CA GLU A 150 -16.82 5.13 -11.19
C GLU A 150 -16.80 5.75 -9.80
N ARG A 151 -17.82 6.54 -9.46
CA ARG A 151 -18.00 7.09 -8.11
C ARG A 151 -18.12 5.97 -7.08
N ASP A 152 -18.98 4.99 -7.33
CA ASP A 152 -19.21 3.88 -6.41
C ASP A 152 -17.96 3.03 -6.17
N VAL A 153 -17.25 2.68 -7.25
CA VAL A 153 -16.04 1.85 -7.19
C VAL A 153 -14.89 2.62 -6.54
N LEU A 154 -14.57 3.82 -7.01
CA LEU A 154 -13.40 4.56 -6.52
C LEU A 154 -13.59 5.07 -5.07
N ALA A 155 -14.82 5.43 -4.67
CA ALA A 155 -15.10 5.83 -3.29
C ALA A 155 -15.06 4.66 -2.28
N SER A 156 -15.02 3.41 -2.76
CA SER A 156 -14.94 2.22 -1.91
C SER A 156 -13.54 1.95 -1.35
N PHE A 157 -12.56 2.77 -1.71
CA PHE A 157 -11.18 2.71 -1.20
C PHE A 157 -10.91 3.92 -0.31
N PRO A 158 -11.22 3.87 0.99
CA PRO A 158 -10.91 4.97 1.87
C PRO A 158 -9.41 5.00 2.17
N TYR A 159 -8.91 6.18 2.50
CA TYR A 159 -7.53 6.40 2.89
C TYR A 159 -7.49 7.02 4.29
N GLN A 160 -6.46 6.66 5.05
CA GLN A 160 -6.18 7.23 6.35
C GLN A 160 -4.88 8.03 6.29
N SER A 161 -4.90 9.23 6.85
CA SER A 161 -3.68 10.03 6.99
C SER A 161 -2.82 9.46 8.12
N ASN A 162 -1.54 9.26 7.83
CA ASN A 162 -0.53 8.80 8.77
C ASN A 162 0.67 9.74 8.73
N SER A 163 1.40 9.72 9.83
CA SER A 163 2.68 10.40 9.98
C SER A 163 3.78 9.38 10.28
N ALA A 164 5.00 9.73 9.90
CA ALA A 164 6.20 9.04 10.33
C ALA A 164 7.26 10.06 10.72
N ALA A 165 7.89 9.83 11.87
CA ALA A 165 9.04 10.60 12.30
C ALA A 165 10.29 9.73 12.19
N LEU A 166 11.31 10.25 11.52
CA LEU A 166 12.67 9.73 11.51
C LEU A 166 13.43 10.40 12.66
N HIS A 167 14.01 9.62 13.56
CA HIS A 167 14.61 10.13 14.79
C HIS A 167 15.72 9.19 15.32
N THR A 168 16.42 9.63 16.37
CA THR A 168 17.44 8.83 17.07
C THR A 168 17.07 8.47 18.52
N ASP A 169 15.86 8.81 18.96
CA ASP A 169 15.39 8.53 20.32
C ASP A 169 15.21 7.02 20.59
N ARG A 170 16.20 6.47 21.29
CA ARG A 170 16.28 5.06 21.68
C ARG A 170 15.23 4.67 22.71
N SER A 171 14.54 5.63 23.32
CA SER A 171 13.44 5.35 24.24
C SER A 171 12.39 4.47 23.58
N PHE A 172 12.18 4.59 22.26
CA PHE A 172 11.21 3.83 21.45
C PHE A 172 11.58 2.36 21.21
N LEU A 173 12.81 1.95 21.52
CA LEU A 173 13.25 0.56 21.40
C LEU A 173 13.01 -0.23 22.70
N PRO A 174 12.95 -1.57 22.64
CA PRO A 174 12.87 -2.40 23.85
C PRO A 174 14.03 -2.13 24.81
N ARG A 175 13.75 -2.10 26.12
CA ARG A 175 14.79 -1.93 27.17
C ARG A 175 15.90 -2.97 27.06
N ARG A 176 15.55 -4.21 26.68
CA ARG A 176 16.50 -5.30 26.49
C ARG A 176 17.02 -5.27 25.05
N ARG A 177 18.30 -4.92 24.85
CA ARG A 177 18.95 -4.87 23.52
C ARG A 177 18.81 -6.16 22.70
N ARG A 178 18.78 -7.33 23.35
CA ARG A 178 18.58 -8.63 22.67
C ARG A 178 17.22 -8.77 21.98
N ALA A 179 16.23 -7.93 22.36
CA ALA A 179 14.89 -7.94 21.80
C ALA A 179 14.72 -6.89 20.69
N TRP A 180 15.78 -6.15 20.34
CA TRP A 180 15.71 -5.20 19.23
C TRP A 180 15.55 -5.96 17.93
N ALA A 181 14.51 -5.60 17.18
CA ALA A 181 14.20 -6.15 15.88
C ALA A 181 14.17 -5.03 14.84
N SER A 182 14.09 -5.39 13.56
CA SER A 182 13.87 -4.40 12.51
C SER A 182 12.53 -3.68 12.71
N TRP A 183 11.52 -4.37 13.24
CA TRP A 183 10.20 -3.83 13.57
C TRP A 183 9.97 -3.99 15.06
N ASN A 184 9.76 -2.89 15.78
CA ASN A 184 9.53 -2.89 17.22
C ASN A 184 8.13 -2.34 17.48
N CYS A 185 7.43 -2.94 18.42
CA CYS A 185 6.08 -2.53 18.78
C CYS A 185 6.01 -2.23 20.28
N ARG A 186 5.44 -1.09 20.62
CA ARG A 186 5.07 -0.73 21.99
C ARG A 186 3.56 -0.79 22.12
N LEU A 187 3.09 -1.52 23.13
CA LEU A 187 1.68 -1.59 23.49
C LEU A 187 1.43 -0.64 24.67
N ARG A 188 0.44 0.22 24.54
CA ARG A 188 -0.15 0.97 25.64
C ARG A 188 -1.40 0.22 26.09
N MET A 189 -1.38 -0.29 27.30
CA MET A 189 -2.51 -0.99 27.90
C MET A 189 -3.27 -0.04 28.82
N ASP A 190 -4.58 -0.21 28.93
CA ASP A 190 -5.42 0.46 29.92
C ASP A 190 -5.30 -0.19 31.31
N ALA A 191 -5.97 0.39 32.31
CA ALA A 191 -5.98 -0.12 33.68
C ALA A 191 -6.64 -1.49 33.82
N ALA A 192 -7.52 -1.88 32.88
CA ALA A 192 -8.17 -3.18 32.84
C ALA A 192 -7.32 -4.25 32.13
N GLY A 193 -6.13 -3.88 31.62
CA GLY A 193 -5.22 -4.79 30.94
C GLY A 193 -5.59 -5.07 29.48
N GLY A 194 -6.51 -4.29 28.90
CA GLY A 194 -6.85 -4.24 27.48
C GLY A 194 -6.04 -3.18 26.75
N LEU A 195 -6.10 -3.18 25.41
CA LEU A 195 -5.37 -2.20 24.59
C LEU A 195 -6.01 -0.81 24.70
N ALA A 196 -5.22 0.21 25.01
CA ALA A 196 -5.74 1.57 25.19
C ALA A 196 -6.36 2.11 23.89
N SER A 197 -7.61 2.57 23.96
CA SER A 197 -8.32 3.21 22.85
C SER A 197 -7.94 4.69 22.75
N SER A 198 -7.76 5.22 21.53
CA SER A 198 -7.70 6.67 21.28
C SER A 198 -9.07 7.34 21.27
N VAL A 199 -10.14 6.55 21.28
CA VAL A 199 -11.54 7.01 21.37
C VAL A 199 -11.91 7.05 22.84
N GLU A 200 -12.05 8.26 23.39
CA GLU A 200 -12.71 8.47 24.68
C GLU A 200 -14.20 8.18 24.51
N ARG A 201 -14.76 7.32 25.36
CA ARG A 201 -16.21 7.20 25.50
C ARG A 201 -16.65 8.32 26.43
N ASN A 202 -17.48 9.25 25.95
CA ASN A 202 -18.21 10.13 26.85
C ASN A 202 -19.34 9.34 27.56
N ASP A 203 -19.84 9.86 28.67
CA ASP A 203 -20.95 9.26 29.46
C ASP A 203 -22.26 9.08 28.66
N SER A 204 -22.37 9.69 27.48
CA SER A 204 -23.50 9.56 26.56
C SER A 204 -23.32 8.48 25.47
N GLY A 205 -22.19 7.76 25.45
CA GLY A 205 -21.94 6.68 24.50
C GLY A 205 -21.74 7.13 23.04
N HIS A 206 -21.49 8.41 22.79
CA HIS A 206 -21.19 8.96 21.48
C HIS A 206 -19.68 8.98 21.22
N GLU A 207 -19.24 8.22 20.23
CA GLU A 207 -17.86 8.20 19.72
C GLU A 207 -17.53 9.57 19.12
N GLN A 208 -16.67 10.36 19.77
CA GLN A 208 -16.04 11.52 19.15
C GLN A 208 -14.59 11.17 18.77
N PRO A 209 -14.10 11.58 17.59
CA PRO A 209 -12.68 11.55 17.30
C PRO A 209 -11.98 12.52 18.26
N GLY A 210 -11.15 12.00 19.17
CA GLY A 210 -10.34 12.85 20.03
C GLY A 210 -9.41 13.72 19.19
N GLU A 211 -9.52 15.04 19.34
CA GLU A 211 -8.58 15.99 18.75
C GLU A 211 -7.20 15.79 19.41
N ALA A 212 -6.24 15.30 18.61
CA ALA A 212 -4.83 15.06 18.95
C ALA A 212 -4.58 14.07 20.10
N ASN A 213 -4.32 12.80 19.77
CA ASN A 213 -3.97 11.75 20.75
C ASN A 213 -2.86 10.84 20.15
N PRO A 214 -1.88 10.33 20.93
CA PRO A 214 -0.85 9.43 20.42
C PRO A 214 -1.49 8.14 19.87
N PRO A 215 -0.75 7.26 19.16
CA PRO A 215 -1.39 6.22 18.39
C PRO A 215 -2.12 5.26 19.34
N ALA A 216 -3.39 5.02 19.01
CA ALA A 216 -4.31 4.16 19.75
C ALA A 216 -3.64 2.83 20.09
N GLY A 217 -3.21 2.65 21.34
CA GLY A 217 -2.78 1.38 21.90
C GLY A 217 -1.49 0.75 21.34
N VAL A 218 -1.11 1.03 20.09
CA VAL A 218 0.00 0.41 19.36
C VAL A 218 0.85 1.48 18.71
N CYS A 219 2.12 1.51 19.06
CA CYS A 219 3.13 2.35 18.43
C CYS A 219 4.18 1.45 17.77
N VAL A 220 4.46 1.69 16.48
CA VAL A 220 5.39 0.89 15.68
C VAL A 220 6.62 1.73 15.35
N THR A 221 7.79 1.18 15.63
CA THR A 221 9.10 1.79 15.36
C THR A 221 9.98 0.85 14.56
N TYR A 222 10.41 1.28 13.39
CA TYR A 222 11.37 0.58 12.54
C TYR A 222 12.80 0.97 12.93
N ASP A 223 13.67 -0.01 13.14
CA ASP A 223 15.12 0.18 13.17
C ASP A 223 15.64 0.08 11.74
N LEU A 224 15.87 1.23 11.10
CA LEU A 224 16.26 1.30 9.69
C LEU A 224 17.68 0.77 9.45
N GLY A 225 18.57 0.88 10.44
CA GLY A 225 19.91 0.29 10.36
C GLY A 225 19.82 -1.23 10.16
N ARG A 226 18.98 -1.90 10.97
CA ARG A 226 18.70 -3.34 10.81
C ARG A 226 17.90 -3.67 9.57
N LEU A 227 16.88 -2.88 9.26
CA LEU A 227 15.94 -3.16 8.18
C LEU A 227 16.58 -2.99 6.79
N GLN A 228 17.43 -1.97 6.64
CA GLN A 228 18.00 -1.56 5.36
C GLN A 228 19.51 -1.82 5.26
N GLY A 229 20.15 -2.30 6.33
CA GLY A 229 21.59 -2.54 6.38
C GLY A 229 22.40 -1.25 6.35
N VAL A 230 21.87 -0.17 6.93
CA VAL A 230 22.56 1.12 6.99
C VAL A 230 23.43 1.16 8.24
N GLU A 231 24.72 1.40 8.07
CA GLU A 231 25.65 1.55 9.18
C GLU A 231 25.55 2.96 9.77
N THR A 232 25.27 3.03 11.07
CA THR A 232 25.06 4.29 11.79
C THR A 232 25.54 4.18 13.24
N ASP A 233 26.20 5.21 13.76
CA ASP A 233 26.69 5.25 15.16
C ASP A 233 25.57 5.24 16.21
N ARG A 234 24.39 5.72 15.82
CA ARG A 234 23.17 5.74 16.63
C ARG A 234 22.04 5.04 15.87
N PRO A 235 21.11 4.35 16.56
CA PRO A 235 19.97 3.76 15.88
C PRO A 235 19.19 4.80 15.09
N LEU A 236 18.99 4.53 13.80
CA LEU A 236 18.16 5.34 12.92
C LEU A 236 16.74 4.76 12.95
N LEU A 237 15.82 5.48 13.58
CA LEU A 237 14.50 4.98 13.91
C LEU A 237 13.42 5.71 13.12
N LEU A 238 12.45 4.97 12.59
CA LEU A 238 11.25 5.54 11.98
C LEU A 238 10.03 5.10 12.79
N THR A 239 9.37 6.03 13.49
CA THR A 239 8.18 5.73 14.30
C THR A 239 6.93 6.28 13.64
N LEU A 240 5.87 5.47 13.61
CA LEU A 240 4.59 5.82 13.00
C LEU A 240 3.62 6.44 14.02
N ASN A 241 2.96 7.51 13.59
CA ASN A 241 1.81 8.13 14.28
C ASN A 241 2.08 8.49 15.76
N ALA A 242 3.32 8.82 16.11
CA ALA A 242 3.73 9.12 17.49
C ALA A 242 4.78 10.24 17.57
N GLU A 243 4.79 11.13 16.58
CA GLU A 243 5.71 12.27 16.47
C GLU A 243 5.73 13.14 17.73
N ASP A 244 4.56 13.41 18.32
CA ASP A 244 4.42 14.25 19.50
C ASP A 244 5.08 13.67 20.77
N ALA A 245 5.32 12.34 20.78
CA ALA A 245 5.96 11.65 21.89
C ALA A 245 7.49 11.58 21.74
N ILE A 246 8.04 12.03 20.61
CA ILE A 246 9.47 12.03 20.32
C ILE A 246 10.06 13.38 20.72
N ASP A 247 11.20 13.35 21.42
CA ASP A 247 11.97 14.55 21.71
C ASP A 247 12.32 15.31 20.41
N PRO A 248 11.85 16.57 20.24
CA PRO A 248 12.10 17.34 19.03
C PRO A 248 13.58 17.53 18.70
N GLN A 249 14.48 17.49 19.69
CA GLN A 249 15.93 17.58 19.47
C GLN A 249 16.51 16.31 18.85
N GLN A 250 15.78 15.19 18.92
CA GLN A 250 16.18 13.91 18.36
C GLN A 250 15.45 13.56 17.06
N THR A 251 14.45 14.37 16.66
CA THR A 251 13.75 14.26 15.38
C THR A 251 14.63 14.79 14.25
N LEU A 252 14.85 13.95 13.24
CA LEU A 252 15.63 14.27 12.04
C LEU A 252 14.73 14.73 10.90
N ARG A 253 13.55 14.11 10.76
CA ARG A 253 12.60 14.42 9.69
C ARG A 253 11.21 13.88 9.98
N GLU A 254 10.19 14.58 9.51
CA GLU A 254 8.80 14.12 9.54
C GLU A 254 8.27 13.92 8.12
N PHE A 255 7.36 12.97 7.99
CA PHE A 255 6.68 12.60 6.75
C PHE A 255 5.20 12.47 7.03
N ARG A 256 4.38 12.92 6.08
CA ARG A 256 2.94 12.67 6.06
C ARG A 256 2.61 11.88 4.80
N PHE A 257 1.78 10.86 4.94
CA PHE A 257 1.37 10.00 3.85
C PHE A 257 -0.01 9.42 4.13
N ASP A 258 -0.73 9.10 3.07
CA ASP A 258 -2.03 8.44 3.19
C ASP A 258 -1.87 6.96 2.90
N HIS A 259 -2.50 6.12 3.73
CA HIS A 259 -2.50 4.67 3.56
C HIS A 259 -3.91 4.17 3.23
N PRO A 260 -4.09 3.21 2.30
CA PRO A 260 -5.41 2.63 2.05
C PRO A 260 -5.94 1.91 3.30
N ALA A 261 -7.20 2.19 3.63
CA ALA A 261 -7.94 1.58 4.72
C ALA A 261 -8.88 0.50 4.15
N TYR A 262 -8.42 -0.75 4.12
CA TYR A 262 -9.21 -1.83 3.52
C TYR A 262 -10.41 -2.23 4.37
N GLY A 263 -11.54 -2.46 3.70
CA GLY A 263 -12.75 -3.07 4.25
C GLY A 263 -13.44 -3.98 3.24
N ILE A 264 -14.60 -4.53 3.61
CA ILE A 264 -15.41 -5.39 2.74
C ILE A 264 -15.77 -4.68 1.42
N ARG A 265 -16.11 -3.38 1.51
CA ARG A 265 -16.44 -2.57 0.33
C ARG A 265 -15.27 -2.47 -0.64
N SER A 266 -14.06 -2.22 -0.16
CA SER A 266 -12.85 -2.16 -0.98
C SER A 266 -12.61 -3.48 -1.71
N ARG A 267 -12.84 -4.62 -1.04
CA ARG A 267 -12.67 -5.93 -1.67
C ARG A 267 -13.70 -6.17 -2.78
N THR A 268 -14.97 -5.82 -2.52
CA THR A 268 -16.04 -5.94 -3.51
C THR A 268 -15.78 -5.03 -4.71
N ALA A 269 -15.24 -3.82 -4.48
CA ALA A 269 -14.89 -2.88 -5.53
C ALA A 269 -13.73 -3.36 -6.42
N GLN A 270 -12.76 -4.12 -5.87
CA GLN A 270 -11.69 -4.73 -6.66
C GLN A 270 -12.22 -5.68 -7.74
N GLU A 271 -13.31 -6.39 -7.45
CA GLU A 271 -13.98 -7.30 -8.40
C GLU A 271 -14.71 -6.54 -9.52
N GLN A 272 -14.87 -5.22 -9.38
CA GLN A 272 -15.52 -4.36 -10.35
C GLN A 272 -14.54 -3.64 -11.30
N TYR A 273 -13.24 -3.94 -11.25
CA TYR A 273 -12.22 -3.27 -12.06
C TYR A 273 -12.58 -3.21 -13.56
N ASP A 274 -12.95 -4.36 -14.15
CA ASP A 274 -13.22 -4.46 -15.58
C ASP A 274 -14.46 -3.68 -16.01
N TRP A 275 -15.32 -3.30 -15.06
CA TRP A 275 -16.49 -2.47 -15.34
C TRP A 275 -16.18 -1.00 -15.48
N ILE A 276 -15.02 -0.53 -14.99
CA ILE A 276 -14.63 0.88 -15.07
C ILE A 276 -13.40 1.10 -15.96
N ASN A 277 -12.48 0.15 -16.04
CA ASN A 277 -11.21 0.33 -16.72
C ASN A 277 -11.37 0.43 -18.24
N GLY A 278 -10.66 1.39 -18.86
CA GLY A 278 -10.65 1.64 -20.30
C GLY A 278 -11.84 2.45 -20.83
N ARG A 279 -12.82 2.78 -20.00
CA ARG A 279 -14.02 3.51 -20.42
C ARG A 279 -13.68 4.94 -20.82
N GLY A 280 -13.96 5.26 -22.09
CA GLY A 280 -13.70 6.58 -22.67
C GLY A 280 -12.23 6.97 -22.63
N GLY A 281 -11.31 6.00 -22.80
CA GLY A 281 -9.87 6.24 -22.81
C GLY A 281 -9.24 6.46 -21.43
N VAL A 282 -9.94 6.14 -20.35
CA VAL A 282 -9.45 6.30 -18.97
C VAL A 282 -9.18 4.94 -18.35
N TYR A 283 -7.95 4.73 -17.89
CA TYR A 283 -7.48 3.49 -17.29
C TYR A 283 -7.01 3.73 -15.85
N TYR A 284 -7.06 2.70 -15.02
CA TYR A 284 -6.73 2.79 -13.60
C TYR A 284 -5.64 1.79 -13.21
N CYS A 285 -4.66 2.26 -12.45
CA CYS A 285 -3.72 1.40 -11.74
C CYS A 285 -3.38 1.97 -10.37
N GLY A 286 -2.80 1.14 -9.51
CA GLY A 286 -2.45 1.49 -8.15
C GLY A 286 -2.60 0.32 -7.20
N ALA A 287 -1.88 0.39 -6.09
CA ALA A 287 -1.81 -0.70 -5.12
C ALA A 287 -3.17 -1.05 -4.47
N TYR A 288 -4.15 -0.14 -4.54
CA TYR A 288 -5.51 -0.34 -4.03
C TYR A 288 -6.30 -1.42 -4.79
N TRP A 289 -5.82 -1.87 -5.95
CA TRP A 289 -6.39 -3.00 -6.68
C TRP A 289 -5.98 -4.39 -6.12
N GLY A 290 -5.09 -4.44 -5.12
CA GLY A 290 -4.64 -5.66 -4.47
C GLY A 290 -4.57 -5.55 -2.94
N TYR A 291 -3.43 -5.91 -2.34
CA TYR A 291 -3.23 -5.82 -0.89
C TYR A 291 -2.70 -4.46 -0.39
N GLY A 292 -2.36 -3.54 -1.30
CA GLY A 292 -1.83 -2.22 -0.97
C GLY A 292 -0.31 -2.12 -0.97
N PHE A 293 0.38 -3.11 -1.53
CA PHE A 293 1.84 -3.16 -1.56
C PHE A 293 2.41 -2.84 -2.95
N HIS A 294 3.75 -2.74 -3.02
CA HIS A 294 4.49 -2.39 -4.22
C HIS A 294 4.19 -3.36 -5.38
N GLU A 295 4.09 -4.66 -5.08
CA GLU A 295 3.77 -5.68 -6.09
C GLU A 295 2.38 -5.46 -6.70
N ASP A 296 1.38 -5.09 -5.89
CA ASP A 296 0.04 -4.78 -6.38
C ASP A 296 0.05 -3.52 -7.28
N GLY A 297 0.88 -2.54 -6.94
CA GLY A 297 1.10 -1.36 -7.77
C GLY A 297 1.71 -1.70 -9.14
N VAL A 298 2.73 -2.56 -9.16
CA VAL A 298 3.36 -3.02 -10.41
C VAL A 298 2.40 -3.88 -11.22
N ALA A 299 1.76 -4.88 -10.62
CA ALA A 299 0.82 -5.77 -11.29
C ALA A 299 -0.37 -5.02 -11.89
N SER A 300 -0.93 -4.03 -11.17
CA SER A 300 -2.00 -3.19 -11.71
C SER A 300 -1.51 -2.26 -12.82
N GLY A 301 -0.28 -1.77 -12.76
CA GLY A 301 0.35 -1.00 -13.85
C GLY A 301 0.52 -1.84 -15.12
N ILE A 302 0.99 -3.08 -14.98
CA ILE A 302 1.09 -4.05 -16.08
C ILE A 302 -0.30 -4.34 -16.67
N ARG A 303 -1.31 -4.56 -15.81
CA ARG A 303 -2.71 -4.77 -16.25
C ARG A 303 -3.24 -3.59 -17.07
N ALA A 304 -2.98 -2.36 -16.64
CA ALA A 304 -3.40 -1.16 -17.37
C ALA A 304 -2.65 -1.00 -18.70
N ALA A 305 -1.35 -1.32 -18.74
CA ALA A 305 -0.55 -1.31 -19.97
C ALA A 305 -1.06 -2.37 -20.98
N ALA A 306 -1.37 -3.58 -20.51
CA ALA A 306 -1.95 -4.64 -21.35
C ALA A 306 -3.30 -4.23 -21.95
N ALA A 307 -4.13 -3.51 -21.20
CA ALA A 307 -5.40 -2.98 -21.69
C ALA A 307 -5.23 -1.92 -22.80
N LEU A 308 -4.05 -1.29 -22.88
CA LEU A 308 -3.64 -0.39 -23.96
C LEU A 308 -2.94 -1.11 -25.12
N GLY A 309 -2.90 -2.45 -25.11
CA GLY A 309 -2.24 -3.25 -26.13
C GLY A 309 -0.71 -3.33 -25.98
N ALA A 310 -0.15 -2.83 -24.87
CA ALA A 310 1.26 -3.03 -24.57
C ALA A 310 1.45 -4.38 -23.90
N ASP A 311 2.16 -5.29 -24.56
CA ASP A 311 2.56 -6.55 -23.95
C ASP A 311 3.87 -6.36 -23.17
N TRP A 312 4.06 -7.20 -22.17
CA TRP A 312 5.38 -7.43 -21.62
C TRP A 312 6.17 -8.18 -22.68
N GLU A 313 6.91 -7.49 -23.54
CA GLU A 313 8.04 -8.13 -24.22
C GLU A 313 8.80 -8.85 -23.13
N THR A 314 8.84 -10.20 -23.17
CA THR A 314 9.44 -11.07 -22.15
C THR A 314 10.76 -10.47 -21.74
N CYS A 315 10.70 -9.67 -20.68
CA CYS A 315 11.82 -8.85 -20.31
C CYS A 315 12.77 -9.89 -19.76
N ILE A 316 13.86 -10.14 -20.49
CA ILE A 316 15.09 -10.58 -19.86
C ILE A 316 15.45 -9.41 -18.94
N ALA A 317 14.77 -9.34 -17.80
CA ALA A 317 15.33 -8.73 -16.63
C ALA A 317 16.67 -9.46 -16.52
N ALA A 318 17.76 -8.69 -16.62
CA ALA A 318 19.09 -9.17 -16.30
C ALA A 318 19.08 -9.53 -14.81
N SER A 319 18.46 -10.67 -14.50
CA SER A 319 18.54 -11.31 -13.21
C SER A 319 19.95 -11.86 -13.17
N THR A 320 20.82 -11.14 -12.48
CA THR A 320 22.19 -11.59 -12.20
C THR A 320 22.23 -12.79 -11.24
N LYS A 321 21.07 -13.37 -10.90
CA LYS A 321 20.92 -14.60 -10.14
C LYS A 321 19.82 -15.45 -10.78
N ALA A 322 19.99 -16.77 -10.73
CA ALA A 322 19.12 -17.76 -11.36
C ALA A 322 17.62 -17.43 -11.29
N THR A 323 16.91 -17.77 -12.35
CA THR A 323 15.46 -17.65 -12.52
C THR A 323 14.71 -18.04 -11.24
N SER A 324 13.96 -17.10 -10.69
CA SER A 324 12.90 -17.43 -9.74
C SER A 324 11.74 -18.01 -10.53
N SER A 325 11.38 -19.27 -10.30
CA SER A 325 10.25 -19.92 -10.95
C SER A 325 8.94 -19.39 -10.35
N THR A 326 8.51 -18.21 -10.79
CA THR A 326 7.10 -17.85 -10.69
C THR A 326 6.42 -18.52 -11.88
N ILE A 327 5.85 -19.70 -11.64
CA ILE A 327 5.00 -20.37 -12.63
C ILE A 327 3.74 -19.52 -12.78
N VAL A 328 3.60 -18.88 -13.94
CA VAL A 328 2.31 -18.36 -14.41
C VAL A 328 1.71 -19.51 -15.21
N ASP A 329 0.64 -20.11 -14.70
CA ASP A 329 -0.04 -21.22 -15.36
C ASP A 329 -0.50 -20.83 -16.78
N GLY A 330 0.10 -21.48 -17.77
CA GLY A 330 -0.51 -21.95 -19.02
C GLY A 330 -1.07 -20.93 -20.01
N THR A 331 -0.37 -20.71 -21.13
CA THR A 331 -0.59 -21.46 -22.40
C THR A 331 0.32 -20.94 -23.53
N SER A 332 0.67 -21.86 -24.44
CA SER A 332 1.35 -21.65 -25.73
C SER A 332 2.89 -21.53 -25.73
N SER A 333 3.57 -22.68 -25.63
CA SER A 333 4.95 -22.84 -26.07
C SER A 333 5.03 -22.95 -27.60
N THR A 334 5.46 -21.88 -28.27
CA THR A 334 5.96 -21.96 -29.65
C THR A 334 7.48 -21.99 -29.58
N PRO A 335 8.17 -23.00 -30.15
CA PRO A 335 9.62 -23.05 -30.10
C PRO A 335 10.21 -21.94 -30.98
N CYS A 336 11.06 -21.10 -30.38
CA CYS A 336 11.81 -20.06 -31.09
C CYS A 336 12.78 -20.70 -32.09
N VAL A 337 12.57 -20.43 -33.37
CA VAL A 337 13.59 -20.61 -34.41
C VAL A 337 14.45 -19.36 -34.42
N ASP A 338 15.75 -19.57 -34.24
CA ASP A 338 16.75 -18.52 -34.25
C ASP A 338 16.77 -17.81 -35.61
N ARG A 339 16.50 -16.51 -35.60
CA ARG A 339 16.68 -15.62 -36.76
C ARG A 339 17.42 -14.37 -36.31
N ASN A 340 18.73 -14.51 -36.12
CA ASN A 340 19.75 -13.75 -36.85
C ASN A 340 21.07 -13.70 -36.05
N GLY A 341 22.16 -14.19 -36.68
CA GLY A 341 23.53 -13.73 -36.41
C GLY A 341 24.42 -14.74 -35.71
#